data_AF-A0A661V8B0-F1
#
_entry.id   AF-A0A661V8B0-F1
#
_cell.length_a   1.000
_cell.length_b   1.000
_cell.length_c   1.000
_cell.angle_alpha   90.00
_cell.angle_beta   90.00
_cell.angle_gamma   90.00
#
_symmetry.space_group_name_H-M   'P 1'
#
loop_
_entity.id
_entity.type
_entity.pdbx_description
1 polymer ?
#
loop_
_entity_poly.entity_id
_entity_poly.type
_entity_poly.pdbx_seq_one_letter_code
_entity_poly.pdbx_strand_id
1 'polypeptide(L)'
;MPELLIIILYFLAVVAVGLHNRRKSKSIDDFIVAGRKGSSLFITGSLLATIVGGSATIGMAGLGFSRGLTGSWWLLVGTAGLVVLGIFFAKKVRNYALYTIPELIEKQYDSRVALAGSILIVVSWVGIIAGQIVAAGKIMSVLGIGTPLVWMVVFSIVFIAYTILGGQRAIIRTDTLQVSIIFIGVFASLGFILNQVGGWD
;
A
#
# COMPACT_ATOMS: atom_id res chain seq x y z
N MET A 1 -27.76 4.22 4.57
CA MET A 1 -26.35 4.26 4.97
C MET A 1 -25.51 4.69 3.77
N PRO A 2 -25.39 6.01 3.52
CA PRO A 2 -24.60 6.54 2.41
C PRO A 2 -23.12 6.10 2.45
N GLU A 3 -22.58 5.84 3.63
CA GLU A 3 -21.20 5.39 3.87
C GLU A 3 -20.93 4.04 3.20
N LEU A 4 -21.84 3.08 3.38
CA LEU A 4 -21.71 1.75 2.78
C LEU A 4 -21.79 1.82 1.25
N LEU A 5 -22.65 2.69 0.72
CA LEU A 5 -22.75 2.90 -0.72
C LEU A 5 -21.44 3.44 -1.30
N ILE A 6 -20.81 4.43 -0.63
CA ILE A 6 -19.51 4.98 -1.04
C ILE A 6 -18.44 3.89 -1.04
N ILE A 7 -18.39 3.05 0.01
CA ILE A 7 -17.43 1.94 0.11
C ILE A 7 -17.63 0.92 -1.01
N ILE A 8 -18.88 0.52 -1.28
CA ILE A 8 -19.21 -0.42 -2.36
C ILE A 8 -18.79 0.16 -3.71
N LEU A 9 -19.13 1.42 -3.99
CA LEU A 9 -18.76 2.08 -5.24
C LEU A 9 -17.24 2.18 -5.41
N TYR A 10 -16.52 2.48 -4.33
CA TYR A 10 -15.06 2.49 -4.31
C TYR A 10 -14.48 1.12 -4.69
N PHE A 11 -14.94 0.04 -4.04
CA PHE A 11 -14.46 -1.31 -4.35
C PHE A 11 -14.82 -1.75 -5.77
N LEU A 12 -16.02 -1.43 -6.25
CA LEU A 12 -16.40 -1.69 -7.63
C LEU A 12 -15.49 -0.95 -8.63
N ALA A 13 -15.14 0.32 -8.35
CA ALA A 13 -14.21 1.07 -9.19
C ALA A 13 -12.82 0.43 -9.22
N VAL A 14 -12.28 0.03 -8.06
CA VAL A 14 -10.97 -0.65 -7.96
C VAL A 14 -10.98 -1.97 -8.71
N VAL A 15 -12.01 -2.81 -8.52
CA VAL A 15 -12.16 -4.09 -9.21
C VAL A 15 -12.31 -3.88 -10.72
N ALA A 16 -13.08 -2.87 -11.16
CA ALA A 16 -13.26 -2.55 -12.58
C ALA A 16 -11.93 -2.16 -13.24
N VAL A 17 -11.11 -1.34 -12.57
CA VAL A 17 -9.75 -1.02 -13.03
C VAL A 17 -8.89 -2.27 -13.10
N GLY A 18 -8.98 -3.16 -12.11
CA GLY A 18 -8.29 -4.46 -12.11
C GLY A 18 -8.66 -5.32 -13.32
N LEU A 19 -9.96 -5.54 -13.53
CA LEU A 19 -10.49 -6.37 -14.61
C LEU A 19 -10.19 -5.79 -16.01
N HIS A 20 -10.23 -4.47 -16.17
CA HIS A 20 -9.86 -3.82 -17.43
C HIS A 20 -8.39 -4.09 -17.80
N ASN A 21 -7.50 -4.18 -16.80
CA ASN A 21 -6.07 -4.40 -17.01
C ASN A 21 -5.69 -5.87 -17.13
N ARG A 22 -6.51 -6.80 -16.61
CA ARG A 22 -6.29 -8.26 -16.72
C ARG A 22 -5.98 -8.72 -18.13
N ARG A 23 -6.70 -8.19 -19.14
CA ARG A 23 -6.52 -8.56 -20.56
C ARG A 23 -5.13 -8.22 -21.13
N LYS A 24 -4.34 -7.41 -20.42
CA LYS A 24 -3.00 -6.95 -20.82
C LYS A 24 -1.86 -7.72 -20.16
N SER A 25 -2.14 -8.57 -19.16
CA SER A 25 -1.14 -9.41 -18.49
C SER A 25 -1.12 -10.80 -19.14
N LYS A 26 -0.32 -10.96 -20.21
CA LYS A 26 -0.22 -12.22 -20.96
C LYS A 26 1.05 -13.02 -20.63
N SER A 27 2.05 -12.38 -20.03
CA SER A 27 3.31 -12.98 -19.63
C SER A 27 3.57 -12.81 -18.13
N ILE A 28 4.50 -13.62 -17.59
CA ILE A 28 4.95 -13.49 -16.21
C ILE A 28 5.62 -12.12 -15.95
N ASP A 29 6.32 -11.58 -16.95
CA ASP A 29 6.91 -10.24 -16.92
C ASP A 29 5.84 -9.15 -16.78
N ASP A 30 4.72 -9.29 -17.50
CA ASP A 30 3.60 -8.35 -17.38
C ASP A 30 2.92 -8.47 -16.01
N PHE A 31 2.83 -9.68 -15.47
CA PHE A 31 2.16 -9.94 -14.20
C PHE A 31 2.98 -9.47 -12.99
N ILE A 32 4.27 -9.80 -12.93
CA ILE A 32 5.11 -9.53 -11.75
C ILE A 32 5.76 -8.14 -11.81
N VAL A 33 6.25 -7.71 -12.98
CA VAL A 33 7.05 -6.47 -13.12
C VAL A 33 6.41 -5.43 -14.04
N ALA A 34 5.13 -5.63 -14.43
CA ALA A 34 4.41 -4.76 -15.35
C ALA A 34 5.17 -4.51 -16.67
N GLY A 35 5.92 -5.52 -17.13
CA GLY A 35 6.76 -5.46 -18.33
C GLY A 35 7.89 -4.42 -18.26
N ARG A 36 8.21 -3.89 -17.06
CA ARG A 36 9.22 -2.85 -16.80
C ARG A 36 9.01 -1.54 -17.60
N LYS A 37 7.78 -1.30 -18.07
CA LYS A 37 7.36 -0.14 -18.90
C LYS A 37 6.62 0.95 -18.12
N GLY A 38 6.63 0.90 -16.78
CA GLY A 38 5.99 1.92 -15.95
C GLY A 38 6.71 3.27 -16.04
N SER A 39 5.95 4.36 -16.18
CA SER A 39 6.50 5.71 -15.99
C SER A 39 6.92 5.89 -14.54
N SER A 40 8.00 6.64 -14.30
CA SER A 40 8.51 6.92 -12.96
C SER A 40 7.42 7.47 -12.05
N LEU A 41 6.56 8.36 -12.57
CA LEU A 41 5.49 8.97 -11.79
C LEU A 41 4.50 7.93 -11.23
N PHE A 42 4.05 6.99 -12.07
CA PHE A 42 3.10 5.95 -11.63
C PHE A 42 3.74 4.95 -10.66
N ILE A 43 5.02 4.61 -10.88
CA ILE A 43 5.75 3.72 -9.97
C ILE A 43 5.93 4.41 -8.61
N THR A 44 6.34 5.68 -8.60
CA THR A 44 6.47 6.46 -7.36
C THR A 44 5.12 6.60 -6.65
N GLY A 45 4.04 6.88 -7.37
CA GLY A 45 2.69 6.93 -6.80
C GLY A 45 2.27 5.61 -6.16
N SER A 46 2.56 4.49 -6.82
CA SER A 46 2.30 3.14 -6.27
C SER A 46 3.13 2.83 -5.02
N LEU A 47 4.41 3.21 -5.02
CA LEU A 47 5.26 3.09 -3.83
C LEU A 47 4.73 3.94 -2.67
N LEU A 48 4.30 5.17 -2.93
CA LEU A 48 3.70 6.05 -1.94
C LEU A 48 2.39 5.46 -1.38
N ALA A 49 1.49 4.96 -2.24
CA ALA A 49 0.26 4.31 -1.81
C ALA A 49 0.52 3.10 -0.90
N THR A 50 1.54 2.31 -1.24
CA THR A 50 1.96 1.13 -0.46
C THR A 50 2.43 1.52 0.94
N ILE A 51 3.22 2.60 1.05
CA ILE A 51 3.77 3.06 2.34
C ILE A 51 2.72 3.73 3.21
N VAL A 52 1.89 4.59 2.62
CA VAL A 52 0.91 5.40 3.36
C VAL A 52 -0.31 4.57 3.78
N GLY A 53 -0.50 3.35 3.26
CA GLY A 53 -1.69 2.50 3.41
C GLY A 53 -2.37 2.43 4.79
N GLY A 54 -3.57 1.88 4.86
CA GLY A 54 -4.49 1.95 6.00
C GLY A 54 -3.88 1.82 7.41
N SER A 55 -3.04 0.81 7.67
CA SER A 55 -2.39 0.63 8.98
C SER A 55 -1.40 1.74 9.33
N ALA A 56 -0.65 2.24 8.35
CA ALA A 56 0.26 3.37 8.53
C ALA A 56 -0.53 4.66 8.77
N THR A 57 -1.58 4.92 8.00
CA THR A 57 -2.43 6.12 8.20
C THR A 57 -3.03 6.15 9.60
N ILE A 58 -3.69 5.07 10.04
CA ILE A 58 -4.29 5.00 11.39
C ILE A 58 -3.20 5.03 12.46
N GLY A 59 -2.12 4.27 12.27
CA GLY A 59 -1.01 4.20 13.23
C GLY A 59 -0.33 5.55 13.44
N MET A 60 -0.09 6.29 12.36
CA MET A 60 0.53 7.61 12.40
C MET A 60 -0.39 8.67 12.97
N ALA A 61 -1.70 8.60 12.69
CA ALA A 61 -2.69 9.44 13.36
C ALA A 61 -2.69 9.19 14.88
N GLY A 62 -2.64 7.93 15.32
CA GLY A 62 -2.53 7.57 16.74
C GLY A 62 -1.22 8.01 17.39
N LEU A 63 -0.09 7.91 16.69
CA LEU A 63 1.20 8.43 17.15
C LEU A 63 1.18 9.96 17.24
N GLY A 64 0.56 10.65 16.28
CA GLY A 64 0.36 12.10 16.32
C GLY A 64 -0.49 12.53 17.52
N PHE A 65 -1.57 11.81 17.81
CA PHE A 65 -2.42 12.08 18.97
C PHE A 65 -1.69 11.87 20.30
N SER A 66 -0.90 10.79 20.42
CA SER A 66 -0.24 10.42 21.68
C SER A 66 1.11 11.09 21.92
N ARG A 67 1.85 11.47 20.86
CA ARG A 67 3.23 11.98 20.94
C ARG A 67 3.45 13.28 20.16
N GLY A 68 2.39 13.89 19.64
CA GLY A 68 2.46 15.10 18.82
C GLY A 68 3.29 14.91 17.55
N LEU A 69 3.92 15.99 17.09
CA LEU A 69 4.74 16.01 15.88
C LEU A 69 5.92 15.03 15.92
N THR A 70 6.40 14.66 17.11
CA THR A 70 7.47 13.64 17.29
C THR A 70 7.10 12.30 16.67
N GLY A 71 5.80 11.97 16.61
CA GLY A 71 5.30 10.77 15.93
C GLY A 71 5.64 10.73 14.44
N SER A 72 5.77 11.89 13.78
CA SER A 72 6.09 11.99 12.35
C SER A 72 7.48 11.46 11.96
N TRP A 73 8.40 11.38 12.93
CA TRP A 73 9.79 10.99 12.70
C TRP A 73 9.92 9.60 12.05
N TRP A 74 9.00 8.69 12.38
CA TRP A 74 8.96 7.35 11.79
C TRP A 74 8.80 7.38 10.27
N LEU A 75 7.89 8.21 9.75
CA LEU A 75 7.72 8.39 8.31
C LEU A 75 8.88 9.15 7.69
N LEU A 76 9.35 10.24 8.31
CA LEU A 76 10.39 11.11 7.76
C LEU A 76 11.71 10.35 7.54
N VAL A 77 12.16 9.57 8.52
CA VAL A 77 13.39 8.78 8.40
C VAL A 77 13.21 7.66 7.37
N GLY A 78 12.05 7.02 7.33
CA GLY A 78 11.73 6.01 6.32
C GLY A 78 11.78 6.58 4.89
N THR A 79 11.19 7.75 4.67
CA THR A 79 11.24 8.46 3.39
C THR A 79 12.67 8.84 3.01
N ALA A 80 13.46 9.37 3.93
CA ALA A 80 14.87 9.68 3.68
C ALA A 80 15.66 8.43 3.26
N GLY A 81 15.47 7.31 3.97
CA GLY A 81 16.08 6.03 3.61
C GLY A 81 15.69 5.54 2.22
N LEU A 82 14.41 5.66 1.85
CA LEU A 82 13.92 5.30 0.52
C LEU A 82 14.49 6.18 -0.58
N VAL A 83 14.68 7.48 -0.33
CA VAL A 83 15.34 8.40 -1.28
C VAL A 83 16.79 7.98 -1.50
N VAL A 84 17.53 7.66 -0.43
CA VAL A 84 18.90 7.13 -0.53
C VAL A 84 18.93 5.82 -1.34
N LEU A 85 18.04 4.88 -1.05
CA LEU A 85 17.95 3.62 -1.81
C LEU A 85 17.59 3.88 -3.29
N GLY A 86 16.68 4.80 -3.55
CA GLY A 86 16.27 5.22 -4.89
C GLY A 86 17.43 5.78 -5.71
N ILE A 87 18.22 6.68 -5.12
CA ILE A 87 19.33 7.34 -5.81
C ILE A 87 20.50 6.39 -6.05
N PHE A 88 20.92 5.63 -5.02
CA PHE A 88 22.16 4.87 -5.08
C PHE A 88 22.00 3.42 -5.55
N PHE A 89 20.85 2.80 -5.30
CA PHE A 89 20.66 1.36 -5.50
C PHE A 89 19.65 1.02 -6.59
N ALA A 90 18.63 1.85 -6.85
CA ALA A 90 17.56 1.47 -7.78
C ALA A 90 18.07 1.12 -9.19
N LYS A 91 19.02 1.90 -9.74
CA LYS A 91 19.62 1.59 -11.06
C LYS A 91 20.42 0.29 -11.03
N LYS A 92 21.19 0.04 -9.98
CA LYS A 92 21.99 -1.18 -9.82
C LYS A 92 21.08 -2.41 -9.75
N VAL A 93 20.05 -2.36 -8.89
CA VAL A 93 19.06 -3.44 -8.74
C VAL A 93 18.31 -3.68 -10.06
N ARG A 94 17.90 -2.62 -10.76
CA ARG A 94 17.20 -2.73 -12.05
C ARG A 94 18.03 -3.46 -13.11
N ASN A 95 19.35 -3.28 -13.12
CA ASN A 95 20.24 -3.92 -14.10
C ASN A 95 20.34 -5.45 -13.93
N TYR A 96 20.02 -5.98 -12.75
CA TYR A 96 19.99 -7.43 -12.55
C TYR A 96 18.79 -8.10 -13.24
N ALA A 97 17.73 -7.33 -13.55
CA ALA A 97 16.51 -7.81 -14.20
C ALA A 97 15.86 -9.05 -13.53
N LEU A 98 16.00 -9.16 -12.20
CA LEU A 98 15.41 -10.21 -11.39
C LEU A 98 13.96 -9.86 -10.99
N TYR A 99 13.21 -10.85 -10.51
CA TYR A 99 11.84 -10.68 -10.05
C TYR A 99 11.77 -10.40 -8.55
N THR A 100 12.71 -10.96 -7.78
CA THR A 100 12.68 -10.87 -6.32
C THR A 100 14.00 -10.40 -5.71
N ILE A 101 13.93 -9.85 -4.50
CA ILE A 101 15.13 -9.49 -3.73
C ILE A 101 15.91 -10.73 -3.28
N PRO A 102 15.28 -11.85 -2.84
CA PRO A 102 16.00 -13.10 -2.58
C PRO A 102 16.84 -13.61 -3.74
N GLU A 103 16.36 -13.52 -5.00
CA GLU A 103 17.17 -13.88 -6.18
C GLU A 103 18.43 -13.00 -6.29
N LEU A 104 18.33 -11.72 -5.94
CA LEU A 104 19.48 -10.82 -5.94
C LEU A 104 20.48 -11.21 -4.85
N ILE A 105 19.99 -11.60 -3.68
CA ILE A 105 20.81 -12.11 -2.57
C ILE A 105 21.50 -13.41 -3.00
N GLU A 106 20.80 -14.33 -3.65
CA GLU A 106 21.37 -15.59 -4.13
C GLU A 106 22.53 -15.34 -5.11
N LYS A 107 22.37 -14.39 -6.03
CA LYS A 107 23.40 -14.05 -7.00
C LYS A 107 24.62 -13.36 -6.40
N GLN A 108 24.46 -12.68 -5.25
CA GLN A 108 25.56 -12.00 -4.55
C GLN A 108 26.24 -12.88 -3.52
N TYR A 109 25.53 -13.85 -2.96
CA TYR A 109 25.96 -14.72 -1.88
C TYR A 109 25.74 -16.19 -2.28
N ASP A 110 24.78 -16.86 -1.63
CA ASP A 110 24.41 -18.25 -1.92
C ASP A 110 22.91 -18.51 -1.64
N SER A 111 22.45 -19.70 -1.99
CA SER A 111 21.05 -20.12 -1.82
C SER A 111 20.60 -20.22 -0.36
N ARG A 112 21.52 -20.42 0.60
CA ARG A 112 21.18 -20.49 2.03
C ARG A 112 20.82 -19.10 2.56
N VAL A 113 21.61 -18.09 2.20
CA VAL A 113 21.35 -16.68 2.55
C VAL A 113 20.08 -16.19 1.84
N ALA A 114 19.88 -16.58 0.58
CA ALA A 114 18.66 -16.26 -0.17
C ALA A 114 17.40 -16.85 0.49
N LEU A 115 17.46 -18.10 0.95
CA LEU A 115 16.36 -18.74 1.66
C LEU A 115 16.03 -18.01 2.97
N ALA A 116 17.05 -17.66 3.75
CA ALA A 116 16.88 -16.89 4.98
C ALA A 116 16.22 -15.52 4.69
N GLY A 117 16.69 -14.81 3.66
CA GLY A 117 16.10 -13.55 3.21
C GLY A 117 14.65 -13.71 2.76
N SER A 118 14.32 -14.78 2.02
CA SER A 118 12.96 -15.09 1.58
C SER A 118 12.02 -15.30 2.77
N ILE A 119 12.42 -16.13 3.75
CA ILE A 119 11.63 -16.38 4.96
C ILE A 119 11.37 -15.08 5.74
N LEU A 120 12.41 -14.26 5.93
CA LEU A 120 12.28 -12.97 6.62
C LEU A 120 11.30 -12.04 5.91
N ILE A 121 11.36 -11.96 4.57
CA ILE A 121 10.44 -11.16 3.77
C ILE A 121 9.01 -11.67 3.93
N VAL A 122 8.77 -12.99 3.82
CA VAL A 122 7.42 -13.56 3.98
C VAL A 122 6.86 -13.25 5.36
N VAL A 123 7.61 -13.52 6.43
CA VAL A 123 7.16 -13.27 7.81
C VAL A 123 6.86 -11.79 8.02
N SER A 124 7.72 -10.89 7.52
CA SER A 124 7.54 -9.45 7.65
C SER A 124 6.26 -8.98 6.93
N TRP A 125 6.03 -9.46 5.69
CA TRP A 125 4.86 -9.07 4.92
C TRP A 125 3.56 -9.64 5.48
N VAL A 126 3.58 -10.82 6.11
CA VAL A 126 2.40 -11.35 6.83
C VAL A 126 1.98 -10.38 7.94
N GLY A 127 2.93 -9.87 8.74
CA GLY A 127 2.64 -8.90 9.79
C GLY A 127 2.09 -7.58 9.24
N ILE A 128 2.69 -7.06 8.16
CA ILE A 128 2.23 -5.83 7.50
C ILE A 128 0.81 -5.99 6.98
N ILE A 129 0.53 -7.06 6.24
CA ILE A 129 -0.79 -7.33 5.66
C ILE A 129 -1.84 -7.55 6.76
N ALA A 130 -1.51 -8.28 7.82
CA ALA A 130 -2.38 -8.46 8.97
C ALA A 130 -2.77 -7.12 9.60
N GLY A 131 -1.80 -6.21 9.77
CA GLY A 131 -2.04 -4.85 10.24
C GLY A 131 -3.01 -4.07 9.35
N GLN A 132 -2.88 -4.19 8.02
CA GLN A 132 -3.78 -3.54 7.05
C GLN A 132 -5.22 -4.08 7.16
N ILE A 133 -5.38 -5.40 7.29
CA ILE A 133 -6.69 -6.05 7.42
C ILE A 133 -7.36 -5.64 8.74
N VAL A 134 -6.62 -5.64 9.85
CA VAL A 134 -7.13 -5.19 11.16
C VAL A 134 -7.55 -3.72 11.11
N ALA A 135 -6.75 -2.86 10.49
CA ALA A 135 -7.08 -1.44 10.30
C ALA A 135 -8.41 -1.28 9.53
N ALA A 136 -8.57 -2.00 8.43
CA ALA A 136 -9.78 -1.95 7.61
C ALA A 136 -11.03 -2.42 8.40
N GLY A 137 -10.92 -3.51 9.17
CA GLY A 137 -12.01 -3.99 10.01
C GLY A 137 -12.40 -3.02 11.14
N LYS A 138 -11.41 -2.38 11.78
CA LYS A 138 -11.65 -1.37 12.83
C LYS A 138 -12.39 -0.15 12.29
N ILE A 139 -12.04 0.35 11.10
CA ILE A 139 -12.74 1.48 10.48
C ILE A 139 -14.24 1.20 10.34
N MET A 140 -14.62 0.00 9.90
CA MET A 140 -16.03 -0.36 9.73
C MET A 140 -16.81 -0.39 11.05
N SER A 141 -16.14 -0.83 12.13
CA SER A 141 -16.72 -0.81 13.46
C SER A 141 -16.92 0.61 13.98
N VAL A 142 -16.04 1.56 13.65
CA VAL A 142 -16.20 2.98 14.01
C VAL A 142 -17.42 3.58 13.30
N LEU A 143 -17.72 3.13 12.08
CA LEU A 143 -18.92 3.53 11.35
C LEU A 143 -20.22 2.88 11.90
N GLY A 144 -20.12 2.06 12.95
CA GLY A 144 -21.26 1.35 13.54
C GLY A 144 -21.80 0.22 12.66
N ILE A 145 -21.02 -0.26 11.69
CA ILE A 145 -21.46 -1.25 10.72
C ILE A 145 -20.86 -2.61 11.08
N GLY A 146 -21.66 -3.51 11.67
CA GLY A 146 -21.26 -4.89 11.91
C GLY A 146 -20.04 -5.06 12.84
N THR A 147 -19.47 -6.26 12.86
CA THR A 147 -18.30 -6.57 13.70
C THR A 147 -17.00 -6.45 12.90
N PRO A 148 -15.88 -6.03 13.52
CA PRO A 148 -14.59 -5.93 12.85
C PRO A 148 -14.18 -7.22 12.12
N LEU A 149 -14.45 -8.38 12.73
CA LEU A 149 -14.07 -9.68 12.19
C LEU A 149 -14.71 -9.96 10.83
N VAL A 150 -16.01 -9.64 10.66
CA VAL A 150 -16.71 -9.85 9.39
C VAL A 150 -16.06 -9.01 8.29
N TRP A 151 -15.75 -7.75 8.58
CA TRP A 151 -15.13 -6.85 7.61
C TRP A 151 -13.68 -7.22 7.29
N MET A 152 -12.93 -7.73 8.27
CA MET A 152 -11.59 -8.28 8.03
C MET A 152 -11.63 -9.41 6.99
N VAL A 153 -12.60 -10.34 7.11
CA VAL A 153 -12.77 -11.43 6.15
C VAL A 153 -13.21 -10.90 4.78
N VAL A 154 -14.21 -10.02 4.74
CA VAL A 154 -14.73 -9.44 3.49
C VAL A 154 -13.63 -8.69 2.72
N PHE A 155 -12.90 -7.79 3.38
CA PHE A 155 -11.82 -7.05 2.72
C PHE A 155 -10.66 -7.95 2.31
N SER A 156 -10.33 -8.99 3.08
CA SER A 156 -9.33 -9.97 2.68
C SER A 156 -9.70 -10.67 1.37
N ILE A 157 -10.96 -11.12 1.24
CA ILE A 157 -11.46 -11.75 0.01
C ILE A 157 -11.35 -10.77 -1.17
N VAL A 158 -11.81 -9.54 -0.98
CA VAL A 158 -11.77 -8.52 -2.04
C VAL A 158 -10.32 -8.21 -2.45
N PHE A 159 -9.43 -8.00 -1.48
CA PHE A 159 -8.02 -7.71 -1.70
C PHE A 159 -7.32 -8.83 -2.49
N ILE A 160 -7.52 -10.08 -2.07
CA ILE A 160 -6.97 -11.26 -2.76
C ILE A 160 -7.53 -11.35 -4.19
N ALA A 161 -8.85 -11.21 -4.36
CA ALA A 161 -9.51 -11.35 -5.64
C ALA A 161 -8.98 -10.34 -6.67
N TYR A 162 -8.97 -9.04 -6.35
CA TYR A 162 -8.54 -8.04 -7.33
C TYR A 162 -7.03 -8.09 -7.60
N THR A 163 -6.22 -8.46 -6.59
CA THR A 163 -4.76 -8.57 -6.74
C THR A 163 -4.39 -9.70 -7.69
N ILE A 164 -4.97 -10.89 -7.50
CA ILE A 164 -4.74 -12.06 -8.36
C ILE A 164 -5.24 -11.79 -9.79
N LEU A 165 -6.38 -11.12 -9.93
CA LEU A 165 -6.97 -10.84 -11.24
C LEU A 165 -6.23 -9.76 -12.03
N GLY A 166 -5.64 -8.78 -11.35
CA GLY A 166 -5.08 -7.58 -11.99
C GLY A 166 -3.59 -7.66 -12.33
N GLY A 167 -2.76 -8.29 -11.48
CA GLY A 167 -1.30 -8.24 -11.57
C GLY A 167 -0.70 -6.83 -11.34
N GLN A 168 0.63 -6.72 -11.39
CA GLN A 168 1.36 -5.50 -11.01
C GLN A 168 0.93 -4.25 -11.78
N ARG A 169 0.59 -4.40 -13.07
CA ARG A 169 0.16 -3.26 -13.90
C ARG A 169 -1.20 -2.70 -13.46
N ALA A 170 -2.12 -3.56 -13.01
CA ALA A 170 -3.39 -3.12 -12.44
C ALA A 170 -3.16 -2.42 -11.11
N ILE A 171 -2.32 -3.02 -10.25
CA ILE A 171 -1.99 -2.48 -8.92
C ILE A 171 -1.44 -1.06 -9.04
N ILE A 172 -0.44 -0.82 -9.90
CA ILE A 172 0.12 0.52 -10.11
C ILE A 172 -0.96 1.56 -10.48
N ARG A 173 -1.96 1.15 -11.27
CA ARG A 173 -3.07 2.04 -11.69
C ARG A 173 -4.07 2.28 -10.57
N THR A 174 -4.46 1.23 -9.84
CA THR A 174 -5.36 1.36 -8.69
C THR A 174 -4.73 2.19 -7.60
N ASP A 175 -3.44 1.99 -7.33
CA ASP A 175 -2.68 2.71 -6.32
C ASP A 175 -2.64 4.22 -6.59
N THR A 176 -2.55 4.62 -7.86
CA THR A 176 -2.55 6.04 -8.23
C THR A 176 -3.88 6.72 -7.84
N LEU A 177 -4.99 6.01 -8.01
CA LEU A 177 -6.31 6.50 -7.57
C LEU A 177 -6.39 6.50 -6.03
N GLN A 178 -5.93 5.44 -5.39
CA GLN A 178 -5.94 5.30 -3.93
C GLN A 178 -5.12 6.37 -3.23
N VAL A 179 -3.91 6.67 -3.73
CA VAL A 179 -3.06 7.72 -3.16
C VAL A 179 -3.76 9.07 -3.25
N SER A 180 -4.44 9.36 -4.36
CA SER A 180 -5.19 10.60 -4.53
C SER A 180 -6.33 10.71 -3.52
N ILE A 181 -7.09 9.62 -3.32
CA ILE A 181 -8.17 9.55 -2.34
C ILE A 181 -7.64 9.75 -0.91
N ILE A 182 -6.53 9.08 -0.56
CA ILE A 182 -5.91 9.21 0.76
C ILE A 182 -5.47 10.65 1.00
N PHE A 183 -4.76 11.26 0.06
CA PHE A 183 -4.30 12.64 0.19
C PHE A 183 -5.47 13.61 0.39
N ILE A 184 -6.47 13.54 -0.48
CA ILE A 184 -7.68 14.37 -0.35
C ILE A 184 -8.35 14.14 1.01
N GLY A 185 -8.52 12.87 1.41
CA GLY A 185 -9.14 12.51 2.68
C GLY A 185 -8.39 13.05 3.90
N VAL A 186 -7.06 12.93 3.93
CA VAL A 186 -6.22 13.42 5.03
C VAL A 186 -6.27 14.95 5.11
N PHE A 187 -6.08 15.66 4.00
CA PHE A 187 -6.10 17.14 4.00
C PHE A 187 -7.48 17.71 4.27
N ALA A 188 -8.54 17.10 3.74
CA ALA A 188 -9.91 17.48 4.07
C ALA A 188 -10.19 17.28 5.57
N SER A 189 -9.80 16.12 6.11
CA SER A 189 -9.97 15.82 7.54
C SER A 189 -9.22 16.82 8.41
N LEU A 190 -7.98 17.17 8.04
CA LEU A 190 -7.21 18.21 8.73
C LEU A 190 -7.94 19.55 8.72
N GLY A 191 -8.45 19.99 7.57
CA GLY A 191 -9.20 21.25 7.46
C GLY A 191 -10.48 21.25 8.31
N PHE A 192 -11.24 20.16 8.31
CA PHE A 192 -12.44 20.02 9.14
C PHE A 192 -12.14 20.03 10.64
N ILE A 193 -11.06 19.36 11.06
CA ILE A 193 -10.67 19.30 12.46
C ILE A 193 -10.15 20.67 12.92
N LEU A 194 -9.28 21.32 12.13
CA LEU A 194 -8.76 22.66 12.46
C LEU A 194 -9.87 23.68 12.67
N ASN A 195 -10.89 23.67 11.81
CA ASN A 195 -12.05 24.56 11.98
C ASN A 195 -12.83 24.27 13.28
N GLN A 196 -12.95 23.00 13.67
CA GLN A 196 -13.64 22.62 14.91
C GLN A 196 -12.85 22.96 16.18
N VAL A 197 -11.52 22.99 16.12
CA VAL A 197 -10.66 23.30 17.29
C VAL A 197 -10.32 24.78 17.43
N GLY A 198 -10.95 25.67 16.65
CA GLY A 198 -10.79 27.13 16.78
C GLY A 198 -9.82 27.76 15.78
N GLY A 199 -9.23 26.97 14.88
CA GLY A 199 -8.28 27.45 13.88
C GLY A 199 -6.83 27.17 14.26
N TRP A 200 -5.93 28.07 13.85
CA TRP A 200 -4.49 27.97 14.15
C TRP A 200 -4.09 28.76 15.41
N ASP A 201 -5.05 29.48 15.99
CA ASP A 201 -4.93 30.29 17.20
C ASP A 201 -5.55 29.55 18.41
#